data_AF-A0A9Q3KXF7-F1
#
_entry.id   AF-A0A9Q3KXF7-F1
#
_cell.length_a   1.000
_cell.length_b   1.000
_cell.length_c   1.000
_cell.angle_alpha   90.00
_cell.angle_beta   90.00
_cell.angle_gamma   90.00
#
_symmetry.space_group_name_H-M   'P 1'
#
loop_
_entity.id
_entity.type
_entity.pdbx_description
1 polymer ?
#
loop_
_entity_poly.entity_id
_entity_poly.type
_entity_poly.pdbx_seq_one_letter_code
_entity_poly.pdbx_strand_id
1 'polypeptide(L)'
;MEFWTTDSKIRDAIEAMPGYEEGNWTQLKKDLITKGGRVQPERRYRKDLLVQLFNDTQDEGEISNLSQYKRFMGGYETIITYLLRYKYIPQENMFHEDLFDCLSADIKGAICKEMIKENVMVRAEDGGYLITPMKILKKYIEQELEARVLVTKRLSPPRIEEQKE
;
A
#
# COMPACT_ATOMS: atom_id res chain seq x y z
N MET A 1 6.06 21.46 36.97
CA MET A 1 5.31 20.69 35.95
C MET A 1 5.96 19.33 35.87
N GLU A 2 5.20 18.23 35.95
CA GLU A 2 5.79 16.88 35.94
C GLU A 2 5.57 16.22 34.57
N PHE A 3 6.65 15.78 33.94
CA PHE A 3 6.61 14.96 32.73
C PHE A 3 6.54 13.49 33.12
N TRP A 4 5.45 12.81 32.72
CA TRP A 4 5.30 11.36 32.91
C TRP A 4 6.06 10.63 31.80
N THR A 5 7.36 10.42 31.98
CA THR A 5 8.13 9.47 31.15
C THR A 5 8.67 8.35 32.03
N THR A 6 8.66 7.12 31.52
CA THR A 6 9.15 5.93 32.24
C THR A 6 10.68 5.90 32.34
N ASP A 7 11.37 6.69 31.52
CA ASP A 7 12.84 6.77 31.48
C ASP A 7 13.36 8.00 32.23
N SER A 8 13.98 7.77 33.39
CA SER A 8 14.54 8.83 34.25
C SER A 8 15.62 9.66 33.56
N LYS A 9 16.39 9.08 32.64
CA LYS A 9 17.45 9.82 31.92
C LYS A 9 16.87 10.84 30.95
N ILE A 10 15.73 10.51 30.35
CA ILE A 10 15.02 11.42 29.43
C ILE A 10 14.43 12.57 30.24
N ARG A 11 13.84 12.29 31.40
CA ARG A 11 13.32 13.33 32.29
C ARG A 11 14.43 14.31 32.72
N ASP A 12 15.54 13.79 33.24
CA ASP A 12 16.64 14.63 33.72
C ASP A 12 17.26 15.47 32.58
N ALA A 13 17.30 14.93 31.36
CA ALA A 13 17.76 15.67 30.18
C ALA A 13 16.82 16.79 29.73
N ILE A 14 15.50 16.62 29.92
CA ILE A 14 14.47 17.63 29.63
C ILE A 14 14.51 18.75 30.68
N GLU A 15 14.63 18.39 31.96
CA GLU A 15 14.73 19.33 33.07
C GLU A 15 15.98 20.20 32.97
N ALA A 16 17.08 19.67 32.42
CA ALA A 16 18.31 20.41 32.14
C ALA A 16 18.26 21.28 30.86
N MET A 17 17.14 21.36 30.13
CA MET A 17 17.04 22.18 28.92
C MET A 17 16.70 23.65 29.23
N PRO A 18 17.30 24.61 28.48
CA PRO A 18 16.92 26.00 28.59
C PRO A 18 15.44 26.19 28.24
N GLY A 19 14.72 26.93 29.07
CA GLY A 19 13.28 27.15 28.91
C GLY A 19 12.38 26.16 29.65
N TYR A 20 12.92 25.14 30.33
CA TYR A 20 12.14 24.27 31.22
C TYR A 20 11.67 25.02 32.46
N GLU A 21 12.59 25.64 33.21
CA GLU A 21 12.26 26.39 34.43
C GLU A 21 11.42 27.64 34.13
N GLU A 22 11.64 28.27 32.98
CA GLU A 22 10.89 29.46 32.53
C GLU A 22 9.52 29.12 31.92
N GLY A 23 9.19 27.83 31.72
CA GLY A 23 7.95 27.40 31.07
C GLY A 23 7.84 27.82 29.59
N ASN A 24 8.96 28.09 28.92
CA ASN A 24 9.00 28.54 27.54
C ASN A 24 8.90 27.35 26.56
N TRP A 25 7.66 26.91 26.34
CA TRP A 25 7.33 25.76 25.48
C TRP A 25 7.84 25.87 24.04
N THR A 26 7.91 27.07 23.47
CA THR A 26 8.41 27.27 22.10
C THR A 26 9.90 26.98 22.01
N GLN A 27 10.67 27.46 22.99
CA GLN A 27 12.10 27.21 23.06
C GLN A 27 12.38 25.74 23.41
N LEU A 28 11.67 25.19 24.40
CA LEU A 28 11.79 23.79 24.81
C LEU A 28 11.51 22.82 23.64
N LYS A 29 10.45 23.06 22.86
CA LYS A 29 10.10 22.25 21.68
C LYS A 29 11.18 22.32 20.60
N LYS A 30 11.76 23.50 20.37
CA LYS A 30 12.85 23.69 19.40
C LYS A 30 14.11 22.93 19.84
N ASP A 31 14.44 22.98 21.12
CA ASP A 31 15.61 22.31 21.69
C ASP A 31 15.43 20.79 21.75
N LEU A 32 14.22 20.29 22.01
CA LEU A 32 13.87 18.87 21.91
C LEU A 32 14.07 18.32 20.50
N ILE A 33 13.59 19.05 19.48
CA ILE A 33 13.76 18.65 18.07
C ILE A 33 15.24 18.72 17.64
N THR A 34 16.02 19.63 18.23
CA THR A 34 17.44 19.84 17.89
C THR A 34 18.36 18.86 18.60
N LYS A 35 18.19 18.65 19.91
CA LYS A 35 19.00 17.76 20.76
C LYS A 35 18.58 16.30 20.70
N GLY A 36 17.28 16.02 20.54
CA GLY A 36 16.77 14.66 20.37
C GLY A 36 17.18 14.00 19.04
N GLY A 37 17.93 14.73 18.21
CA GLY A 37 18.08 14.44 16.79
C GLY A 37 16.74 14.59 16.09
N ARG A 38 16.77 14.86 14.78
CA ARG A 38 15.63 14.40 13.99
C ARG A 38 15.59 12.90 14.21
N VAL A 39 14.59 12.42 14.96
CA VAL A 39 14.18 11.03 14.83
C VAL A 39 13.79 10.91 13.37
N GLN A 40 14.76 10.55 12.51
CA GLN A 40 14.41 9.92 11.26
C GLN A 40 13.54 8.77 11.74
N PRO A 41 12.24 8.72 11.40
CA PRO A 41 11.45 7.58 11.75
C PRO A 41 12.26 6.40 11.25
N GLU A 42 12.75 5.54 12.16
CA GLU A 42 13.51 4.35 11.80
C GLU A 42 12.79 3.75 10.61
N ARG A 43 13.51 3.60 9.47
CA ARG A 43 12.91 3.39 8.14
C ARG A 43 11.77 2.38 8.23
N ARG A 44 10.54 2.88 8.40
CA ARG A 44 9.40 2.07 8.83
C ARG A 44 9.07 1.06 7.75
N TYR A 45 9.25 1.48 6.50
CA TYR A 45 9.20 0.63 5.34
C TYR A 45 10.43 0.85 4.46
N ARG A 46 10.86 -0.23 3.81
CA ARG A 46 11.96 -0.27 2.86
C ARG A 46 11.48 -0.89 1.55
N LYS A 47 12.22 -0.72 0.45
CA LYS A 47 11.82 -1.25 -0.88
C LYS A 47 11.73 -2.79 -0.89
N ASP A 48 12.58 -3.46 -0.10
CA ASP A 48 12.54 -4.92 0.10
C ASP A 48 11.20 -5.41 0.65
N LEU A 49 10.47 -4.60 1.42
CA LEU A 49 9.14 -4.99 1.90
C LEU A 49 8.09 -5.04 0.78
N LEU A 50 8.25 -4.24 -0.29
CA LEU A 50 7.38 -4.37 -1.47
C LEU A 50 7.70 -5.66 -2.21
N VAL A 51 8.98 -5.96 -2.42
CA VAL A 51 9.41 -7.19 -3.09
C VAL A 51 8.95 -8.42 -2.30
N GLN A 52 9.08 -8.39 -0.97
CA GLN A 52 8.54 -9.44 -0.10
C GLN A 52 7.02 -9.56 -0.24
N LEU A 53 6.27 -8.45 -0.24
CA LEU A 53 4.83 -8.49 -0.43
C LEU A 53 4.43 -9.14 -1.77
N PHE A 54 5.14 -8.85 -2.86
CA PHE A 54 4.89 -9.47 -4.17
C PHE A 54 5.20 -10.97 -4.14
N ASN A 55 6.37 -11.36 -3.62
CA ASN A 55 6.79 -12.76 -3.51
C ASN A 55 5.83 -13.57 -2.62
N ASP A 56 5.50 -13.07 -1.42
CA ASP A 56 4.58 -13.71 -0.49
C ASP A 56 3.22 -13.95 -1.15
N THR A 57 2.77 -13.00 -1.99
CA THR A 57 1.50 -13.12 -2.71
C THR A 57 1.55 -14.17 -3.82
N GLN A 58 2.69 -14.30 -4.50
CA GLN A 58 2.88 -15.38 -5.48
C GLN A 58 2.95 -16.74 -4.80
N ASP A 59 3.66 -16.84 -3.67
CA ASP A 59 3.79 -18.06 -2.87
C ASP A 59 2.45 -18.49 -2.24
N GLU A 60 1.61 -17.55 -1.81
CA GLU A 60 0.25 -17.82 -1.26
C GLU A 60 -0.76 -18.28 -2.33
N GLY A 61 -0.43 -18.21 -3.63
CA GLY A 61 -1.24 -18.80 -4.71
C GLY A 61 -1.85 -17.82 -5.71
N GLU A 62 -1.16 -16.72 -6.01
CA GLU A 62 -1.58 -15.66 -6.94
C GLU A 62 -2.92 -14.98 -6.57
N ILE A 63 -3.13 -13.75 -7.06
CA ILE A 63 -4.37 -13.02 -6.86
C ILE A 63 -5.40 -13.55 -7.86
N SER A 64 -6.44 -14.21 -7.36
CA SER A 64 -7.52 -14.82 -8.16
C SER A 64 -8.92 -14.25 -7.88
N ASN A 65 -9.08 -13.49 -6.80
CA ASN A 65 -10.38 -12.94 -6.38
C ASN A 65 -10.27 -11.57 -5.70
N LEU A 66 -11.42 -10.90 -5.55
CA LEU A 66 -11.53 -9.55 -5.02
C LEU A 66 -11.01 -9.42 -3.58
N SER A 67 -11.19 -10.45 -2.74
CA SER A 67 -10.74 -10.41 -1.35
C SER A 67 -9.22 -10.48 -1.24
N GLN A 68 -8.58 -11.36 -2.01
CA GLN A 68 -7.12 -11.43 -2.13
C GLN A 68 -6.55 -10.11 -2.63
N TYR A 69 -7.13 -9.55 -3.69
CA TYR A 69 -6.69 -8.26 -4.25
C TYR A 69 -6.80 -7.12 -3.22
N LYS A 70 -7.91 -7.02 -2.49
CA LYS A 70 -8.07 -5.98 -1.45
C LYS A 70 -7.07 -6.13 -0.30
N ARG A 71 -6.79 -7.37 0.14
CA ARG A 71 -5.78 -7.66 1.16
C ARG A 71 -4.39 -7.22 0.69
N PHE A 72 -4.02 -7.60 -0.53
CA PHE A 72 -2.77 -7.19 -1.17
C PHE A 72 -2.66 -5.65 -1.22
N MET A 73 -3.70 -4.99 -1.74
CA MET A 73 -3.74 -3.54 -1.93
C MET A 73 -3.60 -2.77 -0.62
N GLY A 74 -4.19 -3.23 0.48
CA GLY A 74 -4.04 -2.59 1.78
C GLY A 74 -2.58 -2.56 2.27
N GLY A 75 -1.84 -3.66 2.07
CA GLY A 75 -0.40 -3.72 2.38
C GLY A 75 0.41 -2.84 1.44
N TYR A 76 0.15 -2.96 0.13
CA TYR A 76 0.84 -2.23 -0.92
C TYR A 76 0.71 -0.70 -0.76
N GLU A 77 -0.51 -0.18 -0.57
CA GLU A 77 -0.77 1.25 -0.42
C GLU A 77 -0.12 1.83 0.84
N THR A 78 -0.10 1.07 1.92
CA THR A 78 0.57 1.45 3.17
C THR A 78 2.07 1.68 2.94
N ILE A 79 2.71 0.76 2.21
CA ILE A 79 4.15 0.84 1.92
C ILE A 79 4.44 1.96 0.90
N ILE A 80 3.71 2.00 -0.22
CA ILE A 80 3.92 2.99 -1.28
C ILE A 80 3.71 4.42 -0.80
N THR A 81 2.66 4.67 -0.03
CA THR A 81 2.37 6.00 0.51
C THR A 81 3.53 6.49 1.37
N TYR A 82 4.12 5.61 2.19
CA TYR A 82 5.31 5.94 2.97
C TYR A 82 6.52 6.23 2.07
N LEU A 83 6.83 5.34 1.12
CA LEU A 83 8.00 5.50 0.26
C LEU A 83 7.94 6.77 -0.61
N LEU A 84 6.77 7.12 -1.13
CA LEU A 84 6.56 8.36 -1.88
C LEU A 84 6.68 9.60 -0.98
N ARG A 85 6.03 9.59 0.19
CA ARG A 85 6.02 10.73 1.13
C ARG A 85 7.45 11.12 1.57
N TYR A 86 8.30 10.13 1.79
CA TYR A 86 9.69 10.33 2.17
C TYR A 86 10.67 10.33 0.98
N LYS A 87 10.15 10.35 -0.26
CA LYS A 87 10.93 10.40 -1.51
C LYS A 87 11.97 9.29 -1.65
N TYR A 88 11.71 8.12 -1.07
CA TYR A 88 12.54 6.92 -1.23
C TYR A 88 12.36 6.26 -2.61
N ILE A 89 11.23 6.54 -3.26
CA ILE A 89 10.97 6.24 -4.66
C ILE A 89 10.47 7.50 -5.38
N PRO A 90 10.75 7.65 -6.68
CA PRO A 90 10.30 8.79 -7.46
C PRO A 90 8.82 8.68 -7.86
N GLN A 91 8.32 7.47 -8.13
CA GLN A 91 6.96 7.23 -8.59
C GLN A 91 6.50 5.79 -8.30
N GLU A 92 5.19 5.61 -8.18
CA GLU A 92 4.55 4.31 -7.97
C GLU A 92 4.65 3.39 -9.19
N ASN A 93 4.73 3.97 -10.39
CA ASN A 93 4.72 3.26 -11.66
C ASN A 93 5.90 2.31 -11.86
N MET A 94 6.86 2.24 -10.92
CA MET A 94 7.98 1.31 -10.99
C MET A 94 7.58 -0.14 -10.74
N PHE A 95 6.42 -0.40 -10.12
CA PHE A 95 6.02 -1.74 -9.64
C PHE A 95 4.81 -2.33 -10.38
N HIS A 96 4.47 -1.78 -11.54
CA HIS A 96 3.27 -2.18 -12.29
C HIS A 96 3.42 -3.58 -12.91
N GLU A 97 4.63 -3.94 -13.32
CA GLU A 97 4.94 -5.30 -13.80
C GLU A 97 4.86 -6.30 -12.64
N ASP A 98 5.43 -5.99 -11.47
CA ASP A 98 5.35 -6.84 -10.29
C ASP A 98 3.90 -7.10 -9.86
N LEU A 99 3.05 -6.06 -9.86
CA LEU A 99 1.62 -6.21 -9.59
C LEU A 99 0.95 -7.11 -10.63
N PHE A 100 1.27 -6.90 -11.91
CA PHE A 100 0.72 -7.71 -12.98
C PHE A 100 1.10 -9.18 -12.79
N ASP A 101 2.35 -9.47 -12.43
CA ASP A 101 2.87 -10.81 -12.23
C ASP A 101 2.24 -11.55 -11.04
N CYS A 102 1.78 -10.84 -10.01
CA CYS A 102 1.03 -11.45 -8.91
C CYS A 102 -0.39 -11.91 -9.28
N LEU A 103 -0.94 -11.50 -10.43
CA LEU A 103 -2.29 -11.88 -10.84
C LEU A 103 -2.32 -13.31 -11.40
N SER A 104 -3.46 -13.98 -11.24
CA SER A 104 -3.68 -15.27 -11.88
C SER A 104 -3.72 -15.15 -13.41
N ALA A 105 -3.29 -16.21 -14.11
CA ALA A 105 -3.29 -16.24 -15.58
C ALA A 105 -4.66 -15.92 -16.20
N ASP A 106 -5.74 -16.36 -15.55
CA ASP A 106 -7.11 -16.09 -15.97
C ASP A 106 -7.47 -14.59 -15.88
N ILE A 107 -7.11 -13.92 -14.78
CA ILE A 107 -7.31 -12.48 -14.64
C ILE A 107 -6.42 -11.71 -15.61
N LYS A 108 -5.13 -12.08 -15.73
CA LYS A 108 -4.19 -11.49 -16.71
C LYS A 108 -4.78 -11.52 -18.11
N GLY A 109 -5.30 -12.67 -18.55
CA GLY A 109 -5.93 -12.82 -19.87
C GLY A 109 -7.16 -11.91 -20.05
N ALA A 110 -8.04 -11.86 -19.05
CA ALA A 110 -9.25 -11.05 -19.10
C ALA A 110 -8.95 -9.55 -19.18
N ILE A 111 -8.06 -9.04 -18.31
CA ILE A 111 -7.71 -7.61 -18.31
C ILE A 111 -6.96 -7.22 -19.58
N CYS A 112 -6.03 -8.05 -20.07
CA CYS A 112 -5.30 -7.76 -21.32
C CYS A 112 -6.25 -7.67 -22.51
N LYS A 113 -7.23 -8.57 -22.60
CA LYS A 113 -8.21 -8.56 -23.68
C LYS A 113 -9.03 -7.27 -23.71
N GLU A 114 -9.52 -6.81 -22.55
CA GLU A 114 -10.27 -5.55 -22.48
C GLU A 114 -9.38 -4.33 -22.70
N MET A 115 -8.15 -4.30 -22.18
CA MET A 115 -7.22 -3.19 -22.43
C MET A 115 -6.82 -3.07 -23.92
N ILE A 116 -6.62 -4.18 -24.62
CA ILE A 116 -6.33 -4.19 -26.07
C ILE A 116 -7.54 -3.65 -26.84
N LYS A 117 -8.74 -4.12 -26.50
CA LYS A 117 -10.00 -3.69 -27.12
C LYS A 117 -10.27 -2.19 -26.94
N GLU A 118 -9.91 -1.63 -25.79
CA GLU A 118 -10.02 -0.19 -25.52
C GLU A 118 -8.80 0.63 -26.02
N ASN A 119 -7.84 -0.02 -26.70
CA ASN A 119 -6.61 0.60 -27.23
C ASN A 119 -5.79 1.34 -26.15
N VAL A 120 -5.75 0.79 -24.95
CA VAL A 120 -5.05 1.39 -23.79
C VAL A 120 -3.63 0.84 -23.63
N MET A 121 -3.35 -0.36 -24.18
CA MET A 121 -1.99 -0.90 -24.20
C MET A 121 -1.12 -0.19 -25.24
N VAL A 122 0.08 0.23 -24.83
CA VAL A 122 1.05 0.85 -25.73
C VAL A 122 1.77 -0.25 -26.49
N ARG A 123 1.79 -0.16 -27.81
CA ARG A 123 2.54 -1.10 -28.64
C ARG A 123 4.02 -0.72 -28.64
N ALA A 124 4.87 -1.68 -28.30
CA ALA A 124 6.32 -1.53 -28.38
C ALA A 124 6.79 -1.63 -29.84
N GLU A 125 8.01 -1.15 -30.11
CA GLU A 125 8.61 -1.15 -31.45
C GLU A 125 8.85 -2.58 -31.99
N ASP A 126 9.05 -3.54 -31.10
CA ASP A 126 9.18 -4.97 -31.40
C ASP A 126 7.83 -5.66 -31.73
N GLY A 127 6.73 -4.92 -31.67
CA GLY A 127 5.38 -5.41 -31.92
C GLY A 127 4.68 -6.02 -30.69
N GLY A 128 5.35 -6.07 -29.54
CA GLY A 128 4.77 -6.44 -28.25
C GLY A 128 3.89 -5.34 -27.64
N TYR A 129 3.33 -5.60 -26.46
CA TYR A 129 2.55 -4.61 -25.70
C TYR A 129 3.26 -4.31 -24.37
N LEU A 130 3.42 -3.02 -24.07
CA LEU A 130 3.92 -2.56 -22.79
C LEU A 130 2.78 -2.59 -21.76
N ILE A 131 3.10 -3.01 -20.54
CA ILE A 131 2.14 -2.99 -19.43
C ILE A 131 1.77 -1.54 -19.14
N THR A 132 0.46 -1.31 -18.96
CA THR A 132 -0.07 0.04 -18.75
C THR A 132 0.34 0.61 -17.39
N PRO A 133 0.37 1.94 -17.23
CA PRO A 133 0.65 2.57 -15.94
C PRO A 133 -0.20 2.01 -14.80
N MET A 134 0.38 1.94 -13.59
CA MET A 134 -0.20 1.40 -12.37
C MET A 134 -1.65 1.83 -12.14
N LYS A 135 -1.95 3.12 -12.34
CA LYS A 135 -3.30 3.68 -12.16
C LYS A 135 -4.33 3.04 -13.09
N ILE A 136 -3.94 2.79 -14.33
CA ILE A 136 -4.78 2.14 -15.33
C ILE A 136 -4.92 0.66 -14.98
N LEU A 137 -3.80 -0.01 -14.69
CA LEU A 137 -3.78 -1.42 -14.31
C LEU A 137 -4.73 -1.73 -13.14
N LYS A 138 -4.63 -0.98 -12.03
CA LYS A 138 -5.53 -1.13 -10.87
C LYS A 138 -7.00 -1.03 -11.23
N LYS A 139 -7.37 -0.06 -12.08
CA LYS A 139 -8.76 0.14 -12.53
C LYS A 139 -9.32 -1.11 -13.22
N TYR A 140 -8.58 -1.69 -14.18
CA TYR A 140 -9.06 -2.87 -14.90
C TYR A 140 -9.10 -4.12 -14.00
N ILE A 141 -8.15 -4.27 -13.08
CA ILE A 141 -8.18 -5.37 -12.10
C ILE A 141 -9.44 -5.27 -11.24
N GLU A 142 -9.73 -4.08 -10.70
CA GLU A 142 -10.94 -3.84 -9.89
C GLU A 142 -12.22 -4.13 -10.68
N GLN A 143 -12.32 -3.62 -11.90
CA GLN A 143 -13.48 -3.85 -12.77
C GLN A 143 -13.72 -5.34 -13.04
N GLU A 144 -12.68 -6.09 -13.40
CA GLU A 144 -12.78 -7.52 -13.68
C GLU A 144 -13.20 -8.31 -12.43
N LEU A 145 -12.57 -8.02 -11.29
CA LEU A 145 -12.86 -8.71 -10.03
C LEU A 145 -14.27 -8.41 -9.51
N GLU A 146 -14.75 -7.17 -9.65
CA GLU A 146 -16.12 -6.79 -9.31
C GLU A 146 -17.14 -7.44 -10.24
N ALA A 147 -16.86 -7.48 -11.55
CA ALA A 147 -17.73 -8.15 -12.52
C ALA A 147 -17.92 -9.63 -12.17
N ARG A 148 -16.84 -10.34 -11.79
CA ARG A 148 -16.90 -11.73 -11.33
C ARG A 148 -17.80 -11.90 -10.11
N VAL A 149 -17.65 -11.04 -9.11
CA VAL A 149 -18.50 -11.06 -7.91
C VAL A 149 -19.98 -10.86 -8.26
N LEU A 150 -20.30 -9.96 -9.18
CA LEU A 150 -21.67 -9.72 -9.64
C LEU A 150 -22.25 -10.95 -10.37
N VAL A 151 -21.47 -11.58 -11.24
CA VAL A 151 -21.87 -12.80 -11.96
C VAL A 151 -22.16 -13.92 -10.97
N THR A 152 -21.27 -14.16 -9.99
CA THR A 152 -21.49 -15.18 -8.96
C THR A 152 -22.77 -14.92 -8.16
N LYS A 153 -23.03 -13.66 -7.76
CA LYS A 153 -24.26 -13.29 -7.04
C LYS A 153 -25.54 -13.51 -7.85
N ARG A 154 -25.50 -13.30 -9.17
CA ARG A 154 -26.66 -13.52 -10.05
C ARG A 154 -26.92 -15.00 -10.32
N LEU A 155 -25.87 -15.82 -10.29
CA LEU A 155 -25.96 -17.26 -10.51
C LEU A 155 -26.28 -18.05 -9.24
N SER A 156 -26.10 -17.48 -8.05
CA SER A 156 -26.53 -18.12 -6.80
C SER A 156 -28.06 -18.18 -6.68
N PRO A 157 -28.66 -19.34 -6.37
CA PRO A 157 -30.11 -19.47 -6.20
C PRO A 157 -30.61 -18.61 -5.04
N PRO A 158 -31.88 -18.14 -5.09
CA PRO A 158 -32.45 -17.36 -3.99
C PRO A 158 -32.38 -18.16 -2.69
N ARG A 159 -31.86 -17.55 -1.62
CA ARG A 159 -31.95 -18.10 -0.27
C ARG A 159 -33.43 -18.25 0.07
N ILE A 160 -33.94 -19.47 0.06
CA ILE A 160 -35.20 -19.79 0.72
C ILE A 160 -34.87 -19.72 2.21
N GLU A 161 -35.21 -18.61 2.85
CA GLU A 161 -35.22 -18.54 4.31
C GLU A 161 -36.33 -19.49 4.78
N GLU A 162 -35.94 -20.69 5.20
CA GLU A 162 -36.82 -21.59 5.94
C GLU A 162 -37.26 -20.84 7.21
N GLN A 163 -38.48 -20.29 7.15
CA GLN A 163 -39.20 -19.89 8.34
C GLN A 163 -39.46 -21.17 9.12
N LYS A 164 -38.64 -21.42 10.14
CA LYS A 164 -38.94 -22.42 11.16
C LYS A 164 -40.15 -21.92 11.95
N GLU A 165 -41.28 -22.60 11.75
CA GLU A 165 -42.45 -22.58 12.64
C GLU A 165 -42.10 -22.95 14.07
#